data_AF-A0A2E9BUD3-F1
#
_entry.id   AF-A0A2E9BUD3-F1
#
_cell.length_a   1.000
_cell.length_b   1.000
_cell.length_c   1.000
_cell.angle_alpha   90.00
_cell.angle_beta   90.00
_cell.angle_gamma   90.00
#
_symmetry.space_group_name_H-M   'P 1'
#
loop_
_entity.id
_entity.type
_entity.pdbx_description
1 polymer ?
#
loop_
_entity_poly.entity_id
_entity_poly.type
_entity_poly.pdbx_seq_one_letter_code
_entity_poly.pdbx_strand_id
1 'polypeptide(L)'
;MRRKTLSERELRVLASMKLLSCFGQQQLPAECTSRDDIERLLGLNAANLVKASFDAPVRERSGDVYIPRAVVLEVTAEGYSALARARRQQPEHFDDMPTRRPRARRASKAVNEGPDKRMETVRASGEVVGLPRDFSDS
;
A
#
# COMPACT_ATOMS: atom_id res chain seq x y z
N MET A 1 -7.48 -7.36 -26.73
CA MET A 1 -8.23 -6.93 -25.53
C MET A 1 -9.04 -5.70 -25.91
N ARG A 2 -10.38 -5.72 -25.75
CA ARG A 2 -11.23 -4.56 -26.07
C ARG A 2 -11.07 -3.52 -24.96
N ARG A 3 -10.57 -2.33 -25.29
CA ARG A 3 -10.61 -1.18 -24.38
C ARG A 3 -12.08 -0.81 -24.19
N LYS A 4 -12.61 -1.00 -22.99
CA LYS A 4 -13.97 -0.57 -22.64
C LYS A 4 -13.95 0.96 -22.56
N THR A 5 -14.74 1.63 -23.37
CA THR A 5 -14.92 3.09 -23.28
C THR A 5 -15.58 3.40 -21.94
N LEU A 6 -14.93 4.23 -21.12
CA LEU A 6 -15.48 4.65 -19.82
C LEU A 6 -16.65 5.61 -20.04
N SER A 7 -17.68 5.46 -19.21
CA SER A 7 -18.75 6.44 -19.10
C SER A 7 -18.25 7.75 -18.48
N GLU A 8 -18.96 8.84 -18.72
CA GLU A 8 -18.64 10.15 -18.15
C GLU A 8 -18.56 10.12 -16.61
N ARG A 9 -19.45 9.33 -15.97
CA ARG A 9 -19.43 9.12 -14.52
C ARG A 9 -18.15 8.41 -14.08
N GLU A 10 -17.74 7.36 -14.79
CA GLU A 10 -16.50 6.65 -14.48
C GLU A 10 -15.28 7.55 -14.68
N LEU A 11 -15.27 8.40 -15.71
CA LEU A 11 -14.22 9.39 -15.93
C LEU A 11 -14.12 10.40 -14.78
N ARG A 12 -15.26 10.92 -14.28
CA ARG A 12 -15.27 11.83 -13.12
C ARG A 12 -14.73 11.17 -11.84
N VAL A 13 -15.12 9.92 -11.59
CA VAL A 13 -14.61 9.15 -10.44
C VAL A 13 -13.11 8.93 -10.59
N LEU A 14 -12.65 8.54 -11.77
CA LEU A 14 -11.23 8.31 -12.04
C LEU A 14 -10.42 9.60 -11.85
N ALA A 15 -10.89 10.74 -12.35
CA ALA A 15 -10.23 12.03 -12.15
C ALA A 15 -10.09 12.38 -10.65
N SER A 16 -11.14 12.15 -9.87
CA SER A 16 -11.13 12.36 -8.41
C SER A 16 -10.14 11.44 -7.70
N MET A 17 -10.08 10.16 -8.09
CA MET A 17 -9.12 9.20 -7.53
C MET A 17 -7.67 9.50 -7.93
N LYS A 18 -7.43 10.00 -9.14
CA LYS A 18 -6.11 10.48 -9.56
C LYS A 18 -5.66 11.66 -8.72
N LEU A 19 -6.53 12.66 -8.54
CA LEU A 19 -6.26 13.81 -7.67
C LEU A 19 -5.94 13.38 -6.23
N LEU A 20 -6.75 12.48 -5.65
CA LEU A 20 -6.51 11.90 -4.33
C LEU A 20 -5.14 11.21 -4.25
N SER A 21 -4.75 10.50 -5.31
CA SER A 21 -3.45 9.83 -5.37
C SER A 21 -2.28 10.81 -5.41
N CYS A 22 -2.41 11.95 -6.08
CA CYS A 22 -1.39 13.01 -6.08
C CYS A 22 -1.12 13.52 -4.66
N PHE A 23 -2.18 13.86 -3.91
CA PHE A 23 -2.04 14.31 -2.52
C PHE A 23 -1.52 13.21 -1.58
N GLY A 24 -1.81 11.95 -1.87
CA GLY A 24 -1.27 10.81 -1.11
C GLY A 24 0.25 10.62 -1.26
N GLN A 25 0.88 11.25 -2.26
CA GLN A 25 2.31 11.16 -2.56
C GLN A 25 3.08 12.46 -2.30
N GLN A 26 2.39 13.60 -2.29
CA GLN A 26 2.98 14.91 -2.02
C GLN A 26 3.17 15.13 -0.51
N GLN A 27 4.08 16.04 -0.15
CA GLN A 27 4.16 16.55 1.21
C GLN A 27 2.96 17.48 1.47
N LEU A 28 2.30 17.28 2.61
CA LEU A 28 1.17 18.08 3.06
C LEU A 28 1.60 19.02 4.21
N PRO A 29 0.97 20.19 4.36
CA PRO A 29 -0.19 20.70 3.61
C PRO A 29 0.14 21.12 2.17
N ALA A 30 -0.83 20.99 1.26
CA ALA A 30 -0.68 21.35 -0.15
C ALA A 30 -1.83 22.27 -0.61
N GLU A 31 -1.48 23.33 -1.34
CA GLU A 31 -2.44 24.28 -1.89
C GLU A 31 -2.95 23.84 -3.27
N CYS A 32 -4.22 24.12 -3.54
CA CYS A 32 -4.89 23.88 -4.81
C CYS A 32 -5.71 25.11 -5.20
N THR A 33 -5.49 25.60 -6.43
CA THR A 33 -6.14 26.80 -6.99
C THR A 33 -6.93 26.51 -8.28
N SER A 34 -6.87 25.28 -8.77
CA SER A 34 -7.60 24.82 -9.96
C SER A 34 -9.07 24.63 -9.61
N ARG A 35 -9.99 25.31 -10.33
CA ARG A 35 -11.44 25.23 -10.07
C ARG A 35 -11.95 23.78 -10.13
N ASP A 36 -11.60 23.08 -11.20
CA ASP A 36 -11.95 21.67 -11.41
C ASP A 36 -11.46 20.76 -10.27
N ASP A 37 -10.25 20.99 -9.76
CA ASP A 37 -9.69 20.18 -8.68
C ASP A 37 -10.31 20.55 -7.34
N ILE A 38 -10.66 21.82 -7.13
CA ILE A 38 -11.39 22.26 -5.93
C ILE A 38 -12.78 21.62 -5.89
N GLU A 39 -13.49 21.56 -7.01
CA GLU A 39 -14.78 20.85 -7.09
C GLU A 39 -14.65 19.36 -6.76
N ARG A 40 -13.60 18.70 -7.28
CA ARG A 40 -13.29 17.31 -6.93
C ARG A 40 -12.95 17.17 -5.45
N LEU A 41 -12.17 18.09 -4.89
CA LEU A 41 -11.80 18.12 -3.48
C LEU A 41 -13.00 18.29 -2.56
N LEU A 42 -14.01 19.10 -2.95
CA LEU A 42 -15.27 19.19 -2.21
C LEU A 42 -15.94 17.82 -2.10
N GLY A 43 -16.02 17.07 -3.20
CA GLY A 43 -16.56 15.71 -3.22
C GLY A 43 -15.73 14.72 -2.39
N LEU A 44 -14.40 14.77 -2.48
CA LEU A 44 -13.51 13.91 -1.70
C LEU A 44 -13.58 14.21 -0.20
N ASN A 45 -13.66 15.49 0.18
CA ASN A 45 -13.78 15.93 1.57
C ASN A 45 -15.14 15.55 2.15
N ALA A 46 -16.22 15.72 1.39
CA ALA A 46 -17.56 15.27 1.80
C ALA A 46 -17.64 13.73 1.96
N ALA A 47 -16.83 12.99 1.21
CA ALA A 47 -16.69 11.53 1.33
C ALA A 47 -15.68 11.09 2.41
N ASN A 48 -15.14 12.01 3.20
CA ASN A 48 -14.11 11.76 4.23
C ASN A 48 -12.84 11.08 3.71
N LEU A 49 -12.47 11.30 2.44
CA LEU A 49 -11.26 10.73 1.85
C LEU A 49 -10.03 11.64 2.02
N VAL A 50 -10.28 12.93 2.26
CA VAL A 50 -9.27 13.95 2.57
C VAL A 50 -9.81 14.85 3.67
N LYS A 51 -8.91 15.50 4.43
CA LYS A 51 -9.26 16.71 5.17
C LYS A 51 -8.69 17.90 4.42
N ALA A 52 -9.56 18.82 4.03
CA ALA A 52 -9.19 20.05 3.37
C ALA A 52 -9.93 21.25 3.96
N SER A 53 -9.27 22.41 3.95
CA SER A 53 -9.89 23.70 4.21
C SER A 53 -10.11 24.44 2.91
N PHE A 54 -11.23 25.15 2.79
CA PHE A 54 -11.61 25.88 1.60
C PHE A 54 -11.78 27.36 1.95
N ASP A 55 -11.26 28.23 1.09
CA ASP A 55 -11.50 29.66 1.20
C ASP A 55 -12.99 29.98 0.98
N ALA A 56 -13.42 31.17 1.42
CA ALA A 56 -14.77 31.64 1.16
C ALA A 56 -15.04 31.76 -0.37
N PRO A 57 -16.24 31.39 -0.85
CA PRO A 57 -16.60 31.58 -2.25
C PRO A 57 -16.55 33.06 -2.65
N VAL A 58 -15.97 33.33 -3.81
CA VAL A 58 -15.88 34.66 -4.41
C VAL A 58 -16.83 34.73 -5.60
N ARG A 59 -17.51 35.88 -5.75
CA ARG A 59 -18.39 36.16 -6.87
C ARG A 59 -17.69 37.04 -7.89
N GLU A 60 -17.65 36.59 -9.14
CA GLU A 60 -17.10 37.36 -10.25
C GLU A 60 -18.11 38.38 -10.78
N ARG A 61 -17.61 39.37 -11.53
CA ARG A 61 -18.47 40.38 -12.19
C ARG A 61 -19.40 39.75 -13.23
N SER A 62 -19.06 38.58 -13.77
CA SER A 62 -19.93 37.77 -14.65
C SER A 62 -21.16 37.22 -13.92
N GLY A 63 -21.12 37.17 -12.59
CA GLY A 63 -22.13 36.53 -11.75
C GLY A 63 -21.74 35.14 -11.25
N ASP A 64 -20.68 34.54 -11.79
CA ASP A 64 -20.19 33.22 -11.41
C ASP A 64 -19.64 33.22 -9.98
N VAL A 65 -19.80 32.09 -9.28
CA VAL A 65 -19.30 31.90 -7.91
C VAL A 65 -18.34 30.72 -7.91
N TYR A 66 -17.14 30.92 -7.36
CA TYR A 66 -16.14 29.88 -7.25
C TYR A 66 -15.33 30.01 -5.95
N ILE A 67 -14.70 28.92 -5.52
CA ILE A 67 -13.77 28.93 -4.40
C ILE A 67 -12.36 29.17 -4.95
N PRO A 68 -11.62 30.20 -4.47
CA PRO A 68 -10.35 30.58 -5.07
C PRO A 68 -9.20 29.63 -4.71
N ARG A 69 -9.27 28.99 -3.53
CA ARG A 69 -8.21 28.13 -3.01
C ARG A 69 -8.77 27.08 -2.07
N ALA A 70 -8.16 25.90 -2.11
CA ALA A 70 -8.27 24.88 -1.08
C ALA A 70 -6.87 24.51 -0.57
N VAL A 71 -6.78 24.13 0.70
CA VAL A 71 -5.56 23.59 1.31
C VAL A 71 -5.87 22.18 1.81
N VAL A 72 -5.19 21.19 1.25
CA VAL A 72 -5.30 19.79 1.68
C VAL A 72 -4.34 19.58 2.83
N LEU A 73 -4.88 19.18 3.98
CA LEU A 73 -4.12 18.99 5.22
C LEU A 73 -3.65 17.55 5.37
N GLU A 74 -4.51 16.59 5.04
CA GLU A 74 -4.20 15.16 5.09
C GLU A 74 -5.05 14.36 4.11
N VAL A 75 -4.52 13.21 3.68
CA VAL A 75 -5.30 12.12 3.10
C VAL A 75 -5.65 11.15 4.23
N THR A 76 -6.94 10.84 4.39
CA THR A 76 -7.41 9.99 5.50
C THR A 76 -7.09 8.52 5.27
N ALA A 77 -7.25 7.70 6.30
CA ALA A 77 -7.14 6.24 6.17
C ALA A 77 -8.19 5.67 5.20
N GLU A 78 -9.40 6.23 5.17
CA GLU A 78 -10.42 5.89 4.18
C GLU A 78 -9.97 6.27 2.77
N GLY A 79 -9.33 7.44 2.61
CA GLY A 79 -8.74 7.88 1.35
C GLY A 79 -7.72 6.90 0.79
N TYR A 80 -6.74 6.50 1.60
CA TYR A 80 -5.75 5.48 1.20
C TYR A 80 -6.40 4.12 0.90
N SER A 81 -7.41 3.73 1.65
CA SER A 81 -8.15 2.48 1.41
C SER A 81 -8.94 2.53 0.10
N ALA A 82 -9.57 3.66 -0.21
CA ALA A 82 -10.27 3.89 -1.47
C ALA A 82 -9.31 3.84 -2.66
N LEU A 83 -8.14 4.49 -2.55
CA LEU A 83 -7.08 4.41 -3.55
C LEU A 83 -6.62 2.96 -3.79
N ALA A 84 -6.40 2.20 -2.72
CA ALA A 84 -5.99 0.79 -2.84
C ALA A 84 -7.05 -0.06 -3.56
N ARG A 85 -8.35 0.19 -3.31
CA ARG A 85 -9.45 -0.48 -4.03
C ARG A 85 -9.51 -0.06 -5.50
N ALA A 86 -9.44 1.25 -5.78
CA ALA A 86 -9.49 1.78 -7.14
C ALA A 86 -8.36 1.21 -8.01
N ARG A 87 -7.13 1.13 -7.47
CA ARG A 87 -5.98 0.53 -8.17
C ARG A 87 -6.16 -0.95 -8.49
N ARG A 88 -6.84 -1.73 -7.64
CA ARG A 88 -7.13 -3.15 -7.91
C ARG A 88 -8.22 -3.32 -8.97
N GLN A 89 -9.19 -2.41 -9.00
CA GLN A 89 -10.31 -2.48 -9.94
C GLN A 89 -9.94 -1.97 -11.34
N GLN A 90 -9.03 -0.99 -11.41
CA GLN A 90 -8.65 -0.31 -12.65
C GLN A 90 -7.14 -0.06 -12.74
N PRO A 91 -6.29 -1.10 -12.70
CA PRO A 91 -4.83 -0.94 -12.64
C PRO A 91 -4.29 -0.10 -13.81
N GLU A 92 -4.82 -0.34 -15.03
CA GLU A 92 -4.46 0.34 -16.29
C GLU A 92 -4.51 1.88 -16.23
N HIS A 93 -5.25 2.45 -15.27
CA HIS A 93 -5.46 3.90 -15.15
C HIS A 93 -4.60 4.56 -14.05
N PHE A 94 -3.86 3.76 -13.29
CA PHE A 94 -2.97 4.21 -12.21
C PHE A 94 -1.50 3.81 -12.42
N ASP A 95 -1.17 3.16 -13.55
CA ASP A 95 0.15 2.56 -13.83
C ASP A 95 1.30 3.56 -14.06
N ASP A 96 1.02 4.83 -14.40
CA ASP A 96 2.06 5.87 -14.58
C ASP A 96 2.68 6.39 -13.27
N MET A 97 2.33 5.79 -12.13
CA MET A 97 2.60 6.36 -10.83
C MET A 97 3.47 5.41 -9.99
N PRO A 98 4.60 5.87 -9.40
CA PRO A 98 5.49 4.99 -8.67
C PRO A 98 4.75 4.42 -7.46
N THR A 99 4.32 3.17 -7.60
CA THR A 99 3.91 2.37 -6.46
C THR A 99 5.16 2.23 -5.59
N ARG A 100 5.14 2.82 -4.38
CA ARG A 100 6.11 2.47 -3.36
C ARG A 100 6.11 0.95 -3.27
N ARG A 101 7.18 0.32 -3.76
CA ARG A 101 7.29 -1.12 -3.83
C ARG A 101 6.95 -1.68 -2.45
N PRO A 102 6.11 -2.72 -2.36
CA PRO A 102 5.91 -3.39 -1.08
C PRO A 102 7.29 -3.79 -0.58
N ARG A 103 7.64 -3.31 0.62
CA ARG A 103 8.89 -3.64 1.31
C ARG A 103 9.00 -5.16 1.26
N ALA A 104 10.00 -5.67 0.54
CA ALA A 104 10.15 -7.09 0.28
C ALA A 104 9.94 -7.85 1.59
N ARG A 105 8.92 -8.71 1.65
CA ARG A 105 8.88 -9.75 2.68
C ARG A 105 10.20 -10.48 2.53
N ARG A 106 11.06 -10.43 3.56
CA ARG A 106 12.22 -11.30 3.64
C ARG A 106 11.72 -12.72 3.41
N ALA A 107 12.01 -13.27 2.25
CA ALA A 107 11.91 -14.69 2.02
C ALA A 107 12.95 -15.34 2.92
N SER A 108 12.53 -15.82 4.09
CA SER A 108 13.28 -16.84 4.81
C SER A 108 13.32 -18.05 3.90
N LYS A 109 14.46 -18.19 3.21
CA LYS A 109 14.78 -19.34 2.36
C LYS A 109 14.65 -20.60 3.21
N ALA A 110 13.67 -21.43 2.89
CA ALA A 110 13.70 -22.83 3.25
C ALA A 110 14.89 -23.45 2.49
N VAL A 111 15.92 -23.88 3.21
CA VAL A 111 16.86 -24.88 2.71
C VAL A 111 16.37 -26.20 3.28
N ASN A 112 15.76 -26.99 2.42
CA ASN A 112 15.44 -28.39 2.65
C ASN A 112 16.46 -29.18 1.84
N GLU A 113 17.37 -29.88 2.50
CA GLU A 113 18.00 -31.06 1.91
C GLU A 113 17.85 -32.22 2.90
N GLY A 114 17.33 -33.31 2.36
CA GLY A 114 16.87 -34.50 3.07
C GLY A 114 18.01 -35.44 3.48
N PRO A 115 17.64 -36.65 3.93
CA PRO A 115 18.43 -37.43 4.87
C PRO A 115 19.38 -38.40 4.16
N ASP A 116 20.68 -38.27 4.41
CA ASP A 116 21.64 -39.32 4.03
C ASP A 116 21.76 -40.33 5.17
N LYS A 117 20.87 -41.33 5.15
CA LYS A 117 21.02 -42.58 5.89
C LYS A 117 21.72 -43.59 4.98
N ARG A 118 23.04 -43.74 5.10
CA ARG A 118 23.76 -44.99 4.80
C ARG A 118 25.22 -44.84 5.20
N MET A 119 25.60 -45.48 6.31
CA MET A 119 26.82 -46.29 6.37
C MET A 119 26.67 -47.26 7.53
N GLU A 120 26.31 -48.46 7.12
CA GLU A 120 26.26 -49.71 7.85
C GLU A 120 27.72 -50.16 8.11
N THR A 121 28.15 -50.16 9.37
CA THR A 121 29.34 -50.92 9.79
C THR A 121 28.87 -52.20 10.46
N VAL A 122 29.15 -53.30 9.76
CA VAL A 122 28.85 -54.67 10.14
C VAL A 122 29.76 -55.12 11.29
N ARG A 123 29.10 -55.43 12.41
CA ARG A 123 29.27 -56.53 13.38
C ARG A 123 30.66 -57.10 13.73
N ALA A 124 30.84 -57.12 15.06
CA ALA A 124 31.12 -58.28 15.94
C ALA A 124 32.55 -58.82 16.08
N SER A 125 33.04 -58.74 17.33
CA SER A 125 33.56 -59.83 18.20
C SER A 125 34.20 -59.10 19.40
N GLY A 126 33.80 -59.22 20.66
CA GLY A 126 33.56 -60.44 21.41
C GLY A 126 34.84 -60.80 22.17
N GLU A 127 34.96 -60.33 23.42
CA GLU A 127 35.60 -60.95 24.62
C GLU A 127 36.28 -59.92 25.56
N VAL A 128 35.70 -59.68 26.75
CA VAL A 128 36.15 -60.05 28.13
C VAL A 128 37.53 -59.42 28.51
N VAL A 129 37.73 -58.62 29.57
CA VAL A 129 37.63 -58.87 31.03
C VAL A 129 37.90 -57.54 31.76
N GLY A 130 37.24 -57.25 32.90
CA GLY A 130 37.76 -56.29 33.89
C GLY A 130 36.72 -55.56 34.74
N LEU A 131 36.31 -56.16 35.85
CA LEU A 131 35.39 -55.67 36.89
C LEU A 131 36.15 -54.78 37.93
N PRO A 132 35.47 -54.19 38.95
CA PRO A 132 35.34 -52.75 39.21
C PRO A 132 36.27 -52.22 40.32
N ARG A 133 36.44 -50.90 40.44
CA ARG A 133 36.89 -50.26 41.70
C ARG A 133 36.21 -48.91 41.95
N ASP A 134 35.29 -48.97 42.91
CA ASP A 134 35.09 -48.08 44.06
C ASP A 134 34.76 -46.58 43.87
N PHE A 135 33.51 -46.30 44.24
CA PHE A 135 33.01 -45.13 44.98
C PHE A 135 34.07 -44.22 45.62
N SER A 136 33.92 -42.90 45.45
CA SER A 136 33.42 -42.01 46.52
C SER A 136 33.24 -40.57 46.03
N ASP A 137 32.08 -40.02 46.37
CA ASP A 137 31.73 -38.59 46.39
C ASP A 137 32.68 -37.80 47.30
N SER A 138 33.12 -36.62 46.83
CA SER A 138 33.19 -35.31 47.53
C SER A 138 34.17 -34.36 46.85
#